data_AF-N8U1D2-F1
#
_entry.id   AF-N8U1D2-F1
#
_cell.length_a   1.000
_cell.length_b   1.000
_cell.length_c   1.000
_cell.angle_alpha   90.00
_cell.angle_beta   90.00
_cell.angle_gamma   90.00
#
_symmetry.space_group_name_H-M   'P 1'
#
loop_
_entity.id
_entity.type
_entity.pdbx_description
1 polymer ?
#
loop_
_entity_poly.entity_id
_entity_poly.type
_entity_poly.pdbx_seq_one_letter_code
_entity_poly.pdbx_strand_id
1 'polypeptide(L)' 'MQPKGHKALAIMEQALGQHDYLVGNELTLADISLYAYTHVADEGGFDLNLYPNIQAWCQRIQNYPAYRSMVV' A
#
# COMPACT_ATOMS: atom_id res chain seq x y z
N MET A 1 -4.94 -19.62 6.06
CA MET A 1 -3.52 -19.17 6.05
C MET A 1 -3.44 -17.66 5.79
N GLN A 2 -3.83 -16.83 6.77
CA GLN A 2 -3.76 -15.36 6.69
C GLN A 2 -2.83 -14.66 7.71
N PRO A 3 -2.23 -15.30 8.76
CA PRO A 3 -1.41 -14.57 9.74
C PRO A 3 -0.20 -13.83 9.16
N LYS A 4 0.43 -14.41 8.12
CA LYS A 4 1.62 -13.82 7.48
C LYS A 4 1.28 -12.55 6.69
N GLY A 5 0.12 -12.52 6.01
CA GLY A 5 -0.33 -11.35 5.25
C GLY A 5 -0.65 -10.16 6.15
N HIS A 6 -1.41 -10.38 7.23
CA HIS A 6 -1.68 -9.33 8.22
C HIS A 6 -0.41 -8.82 8.90
N LYS A 7 0.59 -9.70 9.14
CA LYS A 7 1.88 -9.27 9.68
C LYS A 7 2.63 -8.35 8.71
N ALA A 8 2.62 -8.66 7.41
CA ALA A 8 3.24 -7.81 6.40
C ALA A 8 2.53 -6.45 6.30
N LEU A 9 1.19 -6.44 6.24
CA LEU A 9 0.39 -5.21 6.22
C LEU A 9 0.61 -4.37 7.48
N ALA A 10 0.72 -4.98 8.66
CA ALA A 10 1.00 -4.26 9.90
C ALA A 10 2.39 -3.58 9.89
N ILE A 11 3.40 -4.23 9.31
CA ILE A 11 4.75 -3.63 9.16
C ILE A 11 4.69 -2.45 8.18
N MET A 12 4.00 -2.61 7.05
CA MET A 12 3.80 -1.53 6.08
C MET A 12 3.05 -0.35 6.71
N GLU A 13 1.96 -0.61 7.43
CA GLU A 13 1.16 0.40 8.14
C GLU A 13 2.00 1.21 9.13
N GLN A 14 2.90 0.56 9.88
CA GLN A 14 3.80 1.23 10.81
C GLN A 14 4.83 2.11 10.09
N ALA A 15 5.37 1.63 8.97
CA ALA A 15 6.35 2.39 8.18
C ALA A 15 5.70 3.63 7.54
N LEU A 16 4.51 3.46 6.95
CA LEU A 16 3.75 4.53 6.30
C LEU A 16 3.14 5.53 7.30
N GLY A 17 3.10 5.17 8.59
CA GLY A 17 2.77 6.13 9.66
C GLY A 17 3.91 7.11 9.97
N GLN A 18 5.14 6.84 9.52
CA GLN A 18 6.32 7.67 9.75
C GLN A 18 6.79 8.39 8.49
N HIS A 19 6.44 7.87 7.31
CA HIS A 19 6.92 8.31 6.02
C HIS A 19 5.78 8.30 4.98
N ASP A 20 5.82 9.23 4.03
CA ASP A 20 4.81 9.30 2.96
C ASP A 20 4.87 8.12 1.98
N TYR A 21 6.04 7.46 1.89
CA TYR A 21 6.32 6.32 1.03
C TYR A 21 7.12 5.26 1.80
N LEU A 22 7.31 4.08 1.21
CA LEU A 22 7.96 2.96 1.88
C LEU A 22 9.45 3.18 2.18
N VAL A 23 10.11 4.06 1.44
CA VAL A 23 11.52 4.40 1.62
C VAL A 23 11.67 5.91 1.69
N GLY A 24 11.41 6.48 2.86
CA GLY A 24 11.49 7.93 3.07
C GLY A 24 10.32 8.68 2.43
N ASN A 25 10.57 9.88 1.92
CA ASN A 25 9.51 10.83 1.56
C ASN A 25 9.32 11.01 0.04
N GLU A 26 9.93 10.13 -0.77
CA GLU A 26 9.79 10.16 -2.24
C GLU A 26 9.28 8.81 -2.76
N LEU A 27 8.54 8.85 -3.88
CA LEU A 27 8.03 7.65 -4.54
C LEU A 27 9.19 6.84 -5.14
N THR A 28 9.27 5.55 -4.80
CA THR A 28 10.34 4.66 -5.30
C THR A 28 9.78 3.40 -5.97
N LEU A 29 10.68 2.57 -6.51
CA LEU A 29 10.33 1.25 -7.03
C LEU A 29 9.70 0.34 -5.96
N ALA A 30 10.05 0.51 -4.69
CA ALA A 30 9.47 -0.27 -3.59
C ALA A 30 7.95 -0.05 -3.51
N ASP A 31 7.53 1.21 -3.69
CA ASP A 31 6.13 1.60 -3.65
C ASP A 31 5.35 1.00 -4.81
N ILE A 32 5.87 1.12 -6.04
CA ILE A 32 5.22 0.57 -7.24
C ILE A 32 5.08 -0.96 -7.12
N SER A 33 6.14 -1.63 -6.66
CA SER A 33 6.17 -3.09 -6.54
C SER A 33 5.14 -3.62 -5.54
N LEU A 34 4.96 -2.93 -4.40
CA LEU A 34 4.00 -3.34 -3.38
C LEU A 34 2.59 -2.83 -3.67
N TYR A 35 2.43 -1.69 -4.34
CA TYR A 35 1.12 -1.12 -4.68
C TYR A 35 0.32 -2.09 -5.56
N ALA A 36 0.97 -2.69 -6.55
CA ALA A 36 0.35 -3.65 -7.48
C ALA A 36 -0.47 -4.74 -6.79
N TYR A 37 -0.04 -5.22 -5.61
CA TYR A 37 -0.75 -6.25 -4.85
C TYR A 37 -1.57 -5.68 -3.70
N THR A 38 -1.11 -4.59 -3.09
CA THR A 38 -1.72 -4.04 -1.88
C THR A 38 -3.02 -3.30 -2.19
N HIS A 39 -3.12 -2.64 -3.36
CA HIS A 39 -4.31 -1.87 -3.72
C HIS A 39 -5.58 -2.71 -3.98
N VAL A 40 -5.42 -4.03 -4.15
CA VAL A 40 -6.49 -5.02 -4.38
C VAL A 40 -6.47 -6.13 -3.32
N ALA A 41 -5.83 -5.87 -2.17
CA ALA A 41 -5.71 -6.88 -1.11
C ALA A 41 -7.06 -7.25 -0.48
N ASP A 42 -8.07 -6.38 -0.61
CA ASP A 42 -9.46 -6.66 -0.24
C ASP A 42 -10.07 -7.82 -1.03
N GLU A 43 -9.77 -7.95 -2.33
CA GLU A 43 -10.13 -9.13 -3.14
C GLU A 43 -9.48 -10.42 -2.59
N GLY A 44 -8.31 -10.29 -1.96
CA GLY A 44 -7.62 -11.36 -1.23
C GLY A 44 -8.17 -11.67 0.16
N GLY A 45 -9.24 -10.98 0.58
CA GLY A 45 -9.88 -11.15 1.90
C GLY A 45 -9.22 -10.37 3.03
N PHE A 46 -8.42 -9.33 2.73
CA PHE A 46 -7.85 -8.44 3.74
C PHE A 46 -8.71 -7.17 3.89
N ASP A 47 -9.19 -6.88 5.10
CA ASP A 47 -9.89 -5.62 5.36
C ASP A 47 -8.89 -4.45 5.45
N LEU A 48 -8.77 -3.69 4.35
CA LEU A 48 -7.89 -2.53 4.28
C LEU A 48 -8.36 -1.34 5.15
N ASN A 49 -9.60 -1.35 5.65
CA ASN A 49 -10.07 -0.31 6.57
C ASN A 49 -9.35 -0.36 7.92
N LEU A 50 -8.65 -1.46 8.22
CA LEU A 50 -7.81 -1.61 9.40
C LEU A 50 -6.44 -0.91 9.26
N TYR A 51 -6.12 -0.38 8.07
CA TYR A 51 -4.80 0.14 7.71
C TYR A 51 -4.89 1.52 7.04
N PRO A 52 -5.21 2.58 7.81
CA PRO A 52 -5.43 3.92 7.26
C PRO A 52 -4.20 4.54 6.58
N ASN A 53 -2.98 4.26 7.05
CA ASN A 53 -1.77 4.78 6.38
C ASN A 53 -1.53 4.10 5.04
N ILE A 54 -1.82 2.80 4.93
CA ILE A 54 -1.83 2.09 3.64
C ILE A 54 -2.88 2.69 2.69
N GLN A 55 -4.09 3.00 3.17
CA GLN A 55 -5.12 3.64 2.34
C GLN A 55 -4.67 5.01 1.81
N ALA A 56 -4.10 5.85 2.69
CA ALA A 56 -3.57 7.16 2.30
C ALA A 56 -2.42 7.04 1.30
N TRP A 57 -1.53 6.06 1.49
CA TRP A 57 -0.45 5.76 0.55
C TRP A 57 -0.96 5.29 -0.82
N CYS A 58 -1.96 4.41 -0.87
CA CYS A 58 -2.61 4.00 -2.12
C CYS A 58 -3.20 5.21 -2.87
N GLN A 59 -3.91 6.09 -2.17
CA GLN A 59 -4.47 7.31 -2.74
C GLN A 59 -3.37 8.25 -3.28
N ARG A 60 -2.25 8.40 -2.55
CA ARG A 60 -1.11 9.22 -2.99
C ARG A 60 -0.52 8.70 -4.31
N ILE A 61 -0.37 7.38 -4.45
CA ILE A 61 0.12 6.75 -5.70
C ILE A 61 -0.86 6.95 -6.86
N GLN A 62 -2.16 6.78 -6.63
CA GLN A 62 -3.20 6.96 -7.66
C GLN A 62 -3.26 8.40 -8.19
N ASN A 63 -2.92 9.38 -7.33
CA ASN A 63 -2.88 10.79 -7.70
C ASN A 63 -1.58 11.21 -8.40
N TYR A 64 -0.61 10.31 -8.57
CA TYR A 64 0.65 10.64 -9.22
C TYR A 64 0.43 10.97 -10.71
N PRO A 65 1.01 12.05 -11.28
CA PRO A 65 0.66 12.53 -12.63
C PRO A 65 0.82 11.50 -13.76
N ALA A 66 1.80 10.59 -13.63
CA ALA A 66 2.06 9.53 -14.60
C ALA A 66 1.31 8.22 -14.30
N TYR A 67 0.48 8.20 -13.25
CA TYR A 67 -0.27 7.02 -12.87
C TYR A 67 -1.22 6.60 -13.99
N ARG A 68 -1.27 5.30 -14.23
CA ARG A 68 -2.25 4.64 -15.10
C ARG A 68 -2.98 3.62 -14.24
N SER A 69 -4.31 3.73 -14.21
CA SER A 69 -5.16 2.79 -13.50
C SER A 69 -4.80 1.37 -13.92
N MET A 70 -4.46 0.54 -12.93
CA MET A 70 -4.30 -0.88 -13.15
C MET A 70 -5.68 -1.49 -13.29
N VAL A 71 -5.90 -2.25 -14.36
CA VAL A 71 -7.08 -3.08 -14.52
C VAL A 71 -6.66 -4.47 -14.06
N VAL A 72 -7.35 -4.97 -13.03
CA VAL A 72 -7.23 -6.37 -12.58
C VAL A 72 -7.97 -7.28 -13.54
#